data_AF-A0A1Y0N795-F1
#
_entry.id   AF-A0A1Y0N795-F1
#
_cell.length_a   1.000
_cell.length_b   1.000
_cell.length_c   1.000
_cell.angle_alpha   90.00
_cell.angle_beta   90.00
_cell.angle_gamma   90.00
#
_symmetry.space_group_name_H-M   'P 1'
#
loop_
_entity.id
_entity.type
_entity.pdbx_description
1 polymer ?
#
loop_
_entity_poly.entity_id
_entity_poly.type
_entity_poly.pdbx_seq_one_letter_code
_entity_poly.pdbx_strand_id
1 'polypeptide(L)'
;MTTRELPDKIKQLDVLVGQDIAGNLVKDSIYNFSYAEDASNKPVVGLFMPRTSLSYQDSALFPVMDQNLPEGYLFQRIREMFPKQALTPMHLLALAGTNGIGRLGFLQKGEQPTKMQTVSREQLLRAHPDQGLFDELVRTYLGTGTGIAGMQPKIMVPDRATVPVPNLIVKTGSPVYPGLAANEFLCMTAADRAGITVPAFDLSDDGSMMILDRFDLREDGTRLGFEDVAALMGLQVHDKLSDRKYHGSYEMIAEVFRTINLSASDLEEFFAQVAFSAMVRNGDGHLKNFGVLYTSAADVHLSPMFDVITTSIYQYERFPGGPSMEDNTMALKLFRGKQSKTKTYPLPDELIQFGTQVCGVTRPLEVLERIAQALLETLQEYKMDTRIPDGLIAKMGTAWEKGMPSRTRGTVFLATAGENTANQVQLRLHALPTLSHMAGARYTLWQCASTAMQQTGDTAIDWKAVEDATIAESMGSKGQTAESVYDVLRIHSPGAVTEAQQADLAQRVDAMANKLTQAPIDPRPSHTQRAP
;
A
#
# COMPACT_ATOMS: atom_id res chain seq x y z
N MET A 1 -3.47 31.51 -33.86
CA MET A 1 -2.81 31.72 -32.56
C MET A 1 -1.51 30.96 -32.60
N THR A 2 -0.39 31.67 -32.59
CA THR A 2 0.96 31.08 -32.63
C THR A 2 1.18 30.27 -31.35
N THR A 3 1.39 28.96 -31.51
CA THR A 3 1.90 28.06 -30.48
C THR A 3 3.18 28.67 -29.91
N ARG A 4 3.18 29.05 -28.63
CA ARG A 4 4.40 29.46 -27.94
C ARG A 4 5.29 28.22 -27.85
N GLU A 5 6.34 28.16 -28.65
CA GLU A 5 7.37 27.12 -28.52
C GLU A 5 8.09 27.30 -27.18
N LEU A 6 8.38 26.20 -26.47
CA LEU A 6 9.18 26.27 -25.24
C LEU A 6 10.59 26.76 -25.57
N PRO A 7 11.18 27.66 -24.76
CA PRO A 7 12.56 28.08 -24.95
C PRO A 7 13.51 26.88 -24.93
N ASP A 8 14.58 26.89 -25.74
CA ASP A 8 15.59 25.82 -25.75
C ASP A 8 16.24 25.59 -24.38
N LYS A 9 16.32 26.65 -23.57
CA LYS A 9 16.85 26.60 -22.21
C LYS A 9 16.08 27.55 -21.29
N ILE A 10 15.60 27.00 -20.18
CA ILE A 10 15.08 27.77 -19.06
C ILE A 10 16.17 27.86 -17.98
N LYS A 11 16.75 29.05 -17.81
CA LYS A 11 17.80 29.31 -16.82
C LYS A 11 17.28 29.71 -15.45
N GLN A 12 16.08 30.28 -15.38
CA GLN A 12 15.51 30.80 -14.14
C GLN A 12 14.01 30.57 -14.11
N LEU A 13 13.50 30.23 -12.93
CA LEU A 13 12.08 30.16 -12.60
C LEU A 13 11.83 30.92 -11.31
N ASP A 14 10.72 31.65 -11.27
CA ASP A 14 10.14 32.17 -10.04
C ASP A 14 9.46 30.98 -9.33
N VAL A 15 9.82 30.74 -8.07
CA VAL A 15 9.24 29.68 -7.24
C VAL A 15 8.21 30.30 -6.34
N LEU A 16 6.99 29.78 -6.40
CA LEU A 16 5.86 30.22 -5.62
C LEU A 16 5.63 29.30 -4.42
N VAL A 17 5.10 29.87 -3.35
CA VAL A 17 4.44 29.14 -2.27
C VAL A 17 3.01 29.65 -2.17
N GLY A 18 2.04 28.83 -2.55
CA GLY A 18 0.68 29.29 -2.78
C GLY A 18 0.64 30.19 -4.02
N GLN A 19 0.26 31.46 -3.84
CA GLN A 19 0.22 32.46 -4.91
C GLN A 19 1.38 33.47 -4.85
N ASP A 20 2.19 33.44 -3.78
CA ASP A 20 3.26 34.39 -3.55
C ASP A 20 4.59 33.88 -4.10
N ILE A 21 5.35 34.76 -4.75
CA ILE A 21 6.73 34.46 -5.15
C ILE A 21 7.59 34.34 -3.88
N ALA A 22 8.05 33.13 -3.60
CA ALA A 22 8.90 32.84 -2.45
C ALA A 22 10.38 33.13 -2.77
N GLY A 23 10.81 32.90 -4.01
CA GLY A 23 12.20 33.05 -4.42
C GLY A 23 12.44 32.70 -5.88
N ASN A 24 13.70 32.57 -6.26
CA ASN A 24 14.14 32.26 -7.61
C ASN A 24 14.96 30.97 -7.62
N LEU A 25 14.63 30.07 -8.53
CA LEU A 25 15.44 28.91 -8.86
C LEU A 25 16.23 29.20 -10.14
N VAL A 26 17.55 29.19 -10.06
CA VAL A 26 18.46 29.40 -11.19
C VAL A 26 19.21 28.10 -11.48
N LYS A 27 19.28 27.73 -12.77
CA LYS A 27 20.07 26.59 -13.26
C LYS A 27 21.18 27.04 -14.21
N ASP A 28 22.38 27.17 -13.64
CA ASP A 28 23.63 27.33 -14.38
C ASP A 28 24.38 25.98 -14.43
N SER A 29 25.61 25.92 -13.91
CA SER A 29 26.35 24.66 -13.71
C SER A 29 25.69 23.81 -12.63
N ILE A 30 25.26 24.45 -11.55
CA ILE A 30 24.51 23.86 -10.43
C ILE A 30 23.14 24.55 -10.30
N TYR A 31 22.25 23.98 -9.50
CA TYR A 31 21.01 24.63 -9.08
C TYR A 31 21.30 25.59 -7.91
N ASN A 32 20.77 26.80 -7.99
CA ASN A 32 20.77 27.75 -6.90
C ASN A 32 19.34 28.21 -6.65
N PHE A 33 18.84 28.02 -5.43
CA PHE A 33 17.59 28.61 -5.00
C PHE A 33 17.89 29.74 -4.02
N SER A 34 17.29 30.91 -4.26
CA SER A 34 17.42 32.07 -3.38
C SER A 34 16.05 32.64 -3.03
N TYR A 35 15.77 32.79 -1.74
CA TYR A 35 14.55 33.42 -1.25
C TYR A 35 14.52 34.92 -1.62
N ALA A 36 13.34 35.44 -1.98
CA ALA A 36 13.18 36.83 -2.45
C ALA A 36 13.36 37.88 -1.34
N GLU A 37 12.95 37.55 -0.11
CA GLU A 37 13.04 38.42 1.06
C GLU A 37 13.39 37.61 2.31
N ASP A 38 14.13 38.26 3.23
CA ASP A 38 14.35 37.77 4.58
C ASP A 38 13.16 38.16 5.47
N ALA A 39 12.16 37.29 5.49
CA ALA A 39 11.04 37.39 6.41
C ALA A 39 10.80 36.01 7.00
N SER A 40 11.28 35.81 8.24
CA SER A 40 11.15 34.55 8.98
C SER A 40 9.71 34.04 9.11
N ASN A 41 8.72 34.94 9.03
CA ASN A 41 7.30 34.61 9.08
C ASN A 41 6.69 34.19 7.73
N LYS A 42 7.44 34.28 6.61
CA LYS A 42 6.94 33.82 5.31
C LYS A 42 7.06 32.29 5.18
N PRO A 43 6.14 31.63 4.47
CA PRO A 43 6.22 30.20 4.20
C PRO A 43 7.56 29.77 3.58
N VAL A 44 8.02 28.58 3.95
CA VAL A 44 9.22 27.92 3.40
C VAL A 44 8.88 27.11 2.14
N VAL A 45 9.83 26.93 1.22
CA VAL A 45 9.62 26.07 0.04
C VAL A 45 9.66 24.57 0.39
N GLY A 46 10.32 24.21 1.49
CA GLY A 46 10.40 22.84 2.00
C GLY A 46 10.86 22.81 3.47
N LEU A 47 10.56 21.73 4.19
CA LEU A 47 10.88 21.59 5.62
C LEU A 47 12.41 21.62 5.88
N PHE A 48 13.20 21.09 4.94
CA PHE A 48 14.67 21.11 5.01
C PHE A 48 15.32 22.29 4.26
N MET A 49 14.52 23.27 3.83
CA MET A 49 14.99 24.53 3.26
C MET A 49 14.48 25.74 4.08
N PRO A 50 14.77 25.81 5.40
CA PRO A 50 14.28 26.88 6.26
C PRO A 50 14.87 28.26 5.91
N ARG A 51 14.13 29.35 6.13
CA ARG A 51 14.59 30.72 5.84
C ARG A 51 15.80 31.19 6.67
N THR A 52 16.30 30.38 7.62
CA THR A 52 17.60 30.63 8.29
C THR A 52 18.78 30.64 7.33
N SER A 53 18.66 29.99 6.17
CA SER A 53 19.52 30.23 5.01
C SER A 53 18.69 30.84 3.88
N LEU A 54 19.15 31.95 3.32
CA LEU A 54 18.44 32.61 2.21
C LEU A 54 18.83 32.04 0.84
N SER A 55 19.91 31.25 0.76
CA SER A 55 20.38 30.64 -0.48
C SER A 55 20.76 29.18 -0.26
N TYR A 56 20.45 28.37 -1.26
CA TYR A 56 20.72 26.94 -1.31
C TYR A 56 21.36 26.61 -2.65
N GLN A 57 22.35 25.72 -2.64
CA GLN A 57 23.08 25.33 -3.84
C GLN A 57 23.30 23.84 -3.85
N ASP A 58 22.99 23.20 -4.97
CA ASP A 58 23.26 21.78 -5.18
C ASP A 58 23.50 21.50 -6.66
N SER A 59 24.37 20.53 -6.96
CA SER A 59 24.58 20.03 -8.32
C SER A 59 23.31 19.48 -8.98
N ALA A 60 22.39 18.96 -8.17
CA ALA A 60 21.13 18.39 -8.61
C ALA A 60 19.93 19.16 -8.04
N LEU A 61 18.73 18.90 -8.57
CA LEU A 61 17.53 19.67 -8.22
C LEU A 61 17.13 19.38 -6.75
N PHE A 62 16.71 20.41 -6.01
CA PHE A 62 16.32 20.23 -4.62
C PHE A 62 15.18 19.22 -4.48
N PRO A 63 15.24 18.25 -3.55
CA PRO A 63 14.28 17.14 -3.46
C PRO A 63 12.81 17.58 -3.40
N VAL A 64 12.48 18.64 -2.66
CA VAL A 64 11.12 19.21 -2.58
C VAL A 64 10.60 19.74 -3.92
N MET A 65 11.49 20.11 -4.83
CA MET A 65 11.18 20.52 -6.20
C MET A 65 11.23 19.32 -7.16
N ASP A 66 12.14 18.36 -6.95
CA ASP A 66 12.26 17.13 -7.75
C ASP A 66 11.00 16.26 -7.68
N GLN A 67 10.38 16.14 -6.50
CA GLN A 67 9.13 15.39 -6.34
C GLN A 67 7.96 15.94 -7.17
N ASN A 68 8.02 17.20 -7.63
CA ASN A 68 7.00 17.84 -8.45
C ASN A 68 7.15 17.55 -9.94
N LEU A 69 8.22 16.85 -10.34
CA LEU A 69 8.41 16.46 -11.73
C LEU A 69 7.40 15.37 -12.11
N PRO A 70 6.80 15.44 -13.32
CA PRO A 70 5.92 14.38 -13.79
C PRO A 70 6.71 13.07 -13.93
N GLU A 71 6.09 11.95 -13.59
CA GLU A 71 6.69 10.62 -13.68
C GLU A 71 5.87 9.69 -14.60
N GLY A 72 6.43 8.51 -14.89
CA GLY A 72 5.72 7.43 -15.56
C GLY A 72 5.13 7.84 -16.92
N TYR A 73 3.87 7.46 -17.14
CA TYR A 73 3.18 7.71 -18.41
C TYR A 73 2.95 9.21 -18.67
N LEU A 74 2.65 10.01 -17.64
CA LEU A 74 2.49 11.46 -17.80
C LEU A 74 3.77 12.10 -18.36
N PHE A 75 4.93 11.72 -17.82
CA PHE A 75 6.23 12.18 -18.36
C PHE A 75 6.45 11.75 -19.81
N GLN A 76 6.16 10.49 -20.14
CA GLN A 76 6.30 9.97 -21.51
C GLN A 76 5.43 10.77 -22.49
N ARG A 77 4.19 11.08 -22.11
CA ARG A 77 3.26 11.85 -22.95
C ARG A 77 3.69 13.29 -23.13
N ILE A 78 4.18 13.94 -22.06
CA ILE A 78 4.78 15.26 -22.18
C ILE A 78 5.97 15.22 -23.14
N ARG A 79 6.82 14.20 -23.08
CA ARG A 79 7.97 14.04 -24.01
C ARG A 79 7.52 13.86 -25.46
N GLU A 80 6.46 13.11 -25.71
CA GLU A 80 5.87 12.92 -27.05
C GLU A 80 5.33 14.23 -27.64
N MET A 81 4.88 15.16 -26.80
CA MET A 81 4.46 16.50 -27.24
C MET A 81 5.64 17.37 -27.69
N PHE A 82 6.87 17.05 -27.28
CA PHE A 82 8.10 17.80 -27.60
C PHE A 82 9.18 16.92 -28.24
N PRO A 83 8.91 16.23 -29.37
CA PRO A 83 9.77 15.16 -29.89
C PRO A 83 11.13 15.65 -30.41
N LYS A 84 11.28 16.97 -30.65
CA LYS A 84 12.51 17.60 -31.15
C LYS A 84 13.27 18.39 -30.07
N GLN A 85 12.78 18.41 -28.83
CA GLN A 85 13.36 19.20 -27.75
C GLN A 85 13.71 18.29 -26.57
N ALA A 86 14.94 18.40 -26.07
CA ALA A 86 15.34 17.70 -24.85
C ALA A 86 14.75 18.42 -23.63
N LEU A 87 13.78 17.79 -22.97
CA LEU A 87 13.17 18.33 -21.75
C LEU A 87 14.10 18.13 -20.56
N THR A 88 14.45 19.24 -19.90
CA THR A 88 15.21 19.24 -18.64
C THR A 88 14.26 19.41 -17.45
N PRO A 89 14.70 19.16 -16.19
CA PRO A 89 13.87 19.42 -15.01
C PRO A 89 13.28 20.83 -14.98
N MET A 90 14.05 21.86 -15.38
CA MET A 90 13.53 23.23 -15.48
C MET A 90 12.38 23.38 -16.48
N HIS A 91 12.42 22.65 -17.61
CA HIS A 91 11.30 22.64 -18.56
C HIS A 91 10.07 21.98 -17.95
N LEU A 92 10.25 20.84 -17.29
CA LEU A 92 9.16 20.09 -16.67
C LEU A 92 8.49 20.88 -15.53
N LEU A 93 9.27 21.57 -14.69
CA LEU A 93 8.72 22.47 -13.68
C LEU A 93 7.92 23.62 -14.30
N ALA A 94 8.46 24.28 -15.34
CA ALA A 94 7.76 25.36 -16.04
C ALA A 94 6.47 24.89 -16.74
N LEU A 95 6.48 23.65 -17.24
CA LEU A 95 5.32 22.98 -17.86
C LEU A 95 4.25 22.61 -16.82
N ALA A 96 4.66 22.14 -15.64
CA ALA A 96 3.74 21.88 -14.54
C ALA A 96 3.12 23.19 -14.01
N GLY A 97 3.86 24.29 -14.05
CA GLY A 97 3.36 25.60 -13.64
C GLY A 97 2.98 25.60 -12.16
N THR A 98 1.70 25.89 -11.88
CA THR A 98 1.15 25.88 -10.51
C THR A 98 0.35 24.62 -10.18
N ASN A 99 0.32 23.61 -11.06
CA ASN A 99 -0.50 22.41 -10.92
C ASN A 99 0.22 21.23 -10.23
N GLY A 100 1.49 21.40 -9.83
CA GLY A 100 2.24 20.38 -9.06
C GLY A 100 1.56 19.99 -7.75
N ILE A 101 2.09 18.99 -7.04
CA ILE A 101 1.56 18.55 -5.74
C ILE A 101 2.10 19.46 -4.62
N GLY A 102 1.35 19.61 -3.53
CA GLY A 102 1.70 20.46 -2.39
C GLY A 102 1.29 21.90 -2.61
N ARG A 103 2.18 22.85 -2.31
CA ARG A 103 1.92 24.30 -2.46
C ARG A 103 2.87 25.03 -3.40
N LEU A 104 3.81 24.30 -4.00
CA LEU A 104 4.79 24.90 -4.89
C LEU A 104 4.20 25.19 -6.27
N GLY A 105 4.69 26.25 -6.88
CA GLY A 105 4.46 26.60 -8.27
C GLY A 105 5.73 27.15 -8.90
N PHE A 106 5.85 27.03 -10.21
CA PHE A 106 7.05 27.42 -10.96
C PHE A 106 6.65 28.19 -12.21
N LEU A 107 7.03 29.46 -12.27
CA LEU A 107 6.68 30.34 -13.38
C LEU A 107 7.95 30.88 -14.06
N GLN A 108 7.89 31.14 -15.37
CA GLN A 108 8.95 31.92 -15.98
C GLN A 108 8.84 33.38 -15.54
N LYS A 109 9.98 34.08 -15.52
CA LYS A 109 10.04 35.48 -15.11
C LYS A 109 9.03 36.34 -15.88
N GLY A 110 8.14 37.00 -15.15
CA GLY A 110 7.10 37.87 -15.71
C GLY A 110 5.82 37.16 -16.15
N GLU A 111 5.73 35.84 -16.00
CA GLU A 111 4.46 35.12 -16.10
C GLU A 111 3.63 35.32 -14.82
N GLN A 112 2.31 35.28 -14.97
CA GLN A 112 1.37 35.39 -13.87
C GLN A 112 0.70 34.04 -13.65
N PRO A 113 0.34 33.69 -12.41
CA PRO A 113 -0.43 32.48 -12.14
C PRO A 113 -1.72 32.48 -12.96
N THR A 114 -1.91 31.45 -13.78
CA THR A 114 -3.16 31.29 -14.54
C THR A 114 -4.19 30.64 -13.64
N LYS A 115 -5.43 31.16 -13.67
CA LYS A 115 -6.52 30.57 -12.89
C LYS A 115 -6.80 29.15 -13.38
N MET A 116 -6.76 28.20 -12.44
CA MET A 116 -7.02 26.81 -12.72
C MET A 116 -8.46 26.60 -13.22
N GLN A 117 -8.61 25.83 -14.30
CA GLN A 117 -9.92 25.32 -14.71
C GLN A 117 -10.21 24.02 -13.96
N THR A 118 -11.23 24.04 -13.10
CA THR A 118 -11.66 22.88 -12.34
C THR A 118 -12.28 21.85 -13.27
N VAL A 119 -12.00 20.57 -13.01
CA VAL A 119 -12.65 19.46 -13.72
C VAL A 119 -13.85 19.00 -12.91
N SER A 120 -15.00 18.80 -13.57
CA SER A 120 -16.20 18.30 -12.91
C SER A 120 -16.05 16.81 -12.60
N ARG A 121 -16.24 16.47 -11.32
CA ARG A 121 -16.21 15.10 -10.83
C ARG A 121 -17.29 14.24 -11.51
N GLU A 122 -18.50 14.78 -11.63
CA GLU A 122 -19.66 14.08 -12.19
C GLU A 122 -19.45 13.75 -13.67
N GLN A 123 -18.76 14.63 -14.40
CA GLN A 123 -18.38 14.37 -15.79
C GLN A 123 -17.35 13.23 -15.87
N LEU A 124 -16.34 13.23 -15.01
CA LEU A 124 -15.32 12.18 -14.98
C LEU A 124 -15.90 10.82 -14.59
N LEU A 125 -16.85 10.76 -13.66
CA LEU A 125 -17.46 9.50 -13.23
C LEU A 125 -18.21 8.77 -14.36
N ARG A 126 -18.81 9.54 -15.27
CA ARG A 126 -19.54 9.03 -16.44
C ARG A 126 -18.67 8.88 -17.69
N ALA A 127 -17.45 9.39 -17.65
CA ALA A 127 -16.56 9.34 -18.80
C ALA A 127 -15.93 7.95 -18.91
N HIS A 128 -15.56 7.59 -20.14
CA HIS A 128 -14.76 6.40 -20.41
C HIS A 128 -13.30 6.81 -20.64
N PRO A 129 -12.33 6.05 -20.13
CA PRO A 129 -10.91 6.33 -20.35
C PRO A 129 -10.53 5.97 -21.79
N ASP A 130 -10.74 6.93 -22.69
CA ASP A 130 -10.16 6.91 -24.02
C ASP A 130 -9.00 7.92 -24.13
N GLN A 131 -8.36 7.96 -25.30
CA GLN A 131 -7.26 8.89 -25.56
C GLN A 131 -7.70 10.35 -25.50
N GLY A 132 -8.95 10.65 -25.88
CA GLY A 132 -9.48 12.00 -25.89
C GLY A 132 -9.53 12.57 -24.48
N LEU A 133 -10.06 11.79 -23.53
CA LEU A 133 -10.13 12.18 -22.12
C LEU A 133 -8.74 12.36 -21.51
N PHE A 134 -7.83 11.41 -21.73
CA PHE A 134 -6.49 11.51 -21.17
C PHE A 134 -5.74 12.74 -21.71
N ASP A 135 -5.80 13.01 -23.00
CA ASP A 135 -5.17 14.17 -23.61
C ASP A 135 -5.81 15.49 -23.10
N GLU A 136 -7.10 15.50 -22.82
CA GLU A 136 -7.79 16.63 -22.18
C GLU A 136 -7.30 16.86 -20.74
N LEU A 137 -7.14 15.79 -19.96
CA LEU A 137 -6.60 15.87 -18.60
C LEU A 137 -5.15 16.37 -18.58
N VAL A 138 -4.30 15.88 -19.49
CA VAL A 138 -2.92 16.38 -19.65
C VAL A 138 -2.91 17.84 -20.04
N ARG A 139 -3.78 18.28 -20.97
CA ARG A 139 -3.90 19.70 -21.33
C ARG A 139 -4.36 20.55 -20.16
N THR A 140 -5.27 20.03 -19.34
CA THR A 140 -5.73 20.70 -18.12
C THR A 140 -4.59 20.84 -17.10
N TYR A 141 -3.82 19.76 -16.89
CA TYR A 141 -2.62 19.76 -16.06
C TYR A 141 -1.55 20.75 -16.55
N LEU A 142 -1.34 20.84 -17.86
CA LEU A 142 -0.37 21.76 -18.45
C LEU A 142 -0.91 23.19 -18.64
N GLY A 143 -2.22 23.39 -18.42
CA GLY A 143 -2.92 24.65 -18.72
C GLY A 143 -2.50 25.83 -17.85
N THR A 144 -1.88 25.58 -16.69
CA THR A 144 -1.29 26.65 -15.85
C THR A 144 0.20 26.89 -16.12
N GLY A 145 0.86 25.94 -16.77
CA GLY A 145 2.25 26.06 -17.17
C GLY A 145 2.39 26.77 -18.51
N THR A 146 3.60 26.77 -19.05
CA THR A 146 3.90 27.56 -20.24
C THR A 146 3.22 27.02 -21.50
N GLY A 147 2.04 27.55 -21.81
CA GLY A 147 1.61 27.87 -23.18
C GLY A 147 1.15 26.74 -24.12
N ILE A 148 0.74 25.57 -23.62
CA ILE A 148 0.35 24.44 -24.50
C ILE A 148 -1.13 24.52 -24.94
N ALA A 149 -1.55 25.66 -25.46
CA ALA A 149 -2.82 25.76 -26.19
C ALA A 149 -2.60 25.38 -27.66
N GLY A 150 -3.05 24.19 -28.08
CA GLY A 150 -3.16 23.84 -29.51
C GLY A 150 -2.33 22.67 -30.03
N MET A 151 -1.59 21.94 -29.19
CA MET A 151 -0.88 20.73 -29.61
C MET A 151 -1.83 19.53 -29.70
N GLN A 152 -2.34 19.27 -30.91
CA GLN A 152 -2.61 17.95 -31.54
C GLN A 152 -1.71 16.75 -31.20
N PRO A 153 -1.94 15.91 -30.16
CA PRO A 153 -1.18 14.68 -29.99
C PRO A 153 -1.61 13.67 -31.06
N LYS A 154 -0.69 12.79 -31.48
CA LYS A 154 -0.97 11.70 -32.41
C LYS A 154 -0.70 10.35 -31.75
N ILE A 155 -1.78 9.58 -31.57
CA ILE A 155 -1.87 8.10 -31.49
C ILE A 155 -1.40 7.42 -30.15
N MET A 156 -1.99 6.23 -29.93
CA MET A 156 -1.76 5.04 -29.06
C MET A 156 -2.13 5.07 -27.56
N VAL A 157 -2.89 4.04 -27.14
CA VAL A 157 -3.39 3.76 -25.78
C VAL A 157 -2.37 2.88 -25.05
N PRO A 158 -1.89 3.26 -23.85
CA PRO A 158 -1.41 2.25 -22.89
C PRO A 158 -1.62 2.60 -21.40
N ASP A 159 -1.06 1.72 -20.56
CA ASP A 159 -1.25 1.43 -19.12
C ASP A 159 -1.17 2.59 -18.10
N ARG A 160 -2.07 2.47 -17.09
CA ARG A 160 -2.22 3.25 -15.84
C ARG A 160 -1.57 4.64 -15.87
N ALA A 161 -2.40 5.66 -15.99
CA ALA A 161 -1.97 7.04 -15.89
C ALA A 161 -2.53 7.70 -14.63
N THR A 162 -1.69 8.48 -13.95
CA THR A 162 -2.08 9.35 -12.84
C THR A 162 -1.90 10.79 -13.29
N VAL A 163 -2.98 11.56 -13.38
CA VAL A 163 -2.94 12.97 -13.75
C VAL A 163 -3.51 13.80 -12.61
N PRO A 164 -2.70 14.62 -11.92
CA PRO A 164 -3.23 15.65 -11.04
C PRO A 164 -3.86 16.73 -11.91
N VAL A 165 -5.16 16.94 -11.76
CA VAL A 165 -5.87 18.12 -12.25
C VAL A 165 -6.11 19.05 -11.05
N PRO A 166 -6.50 20.31 -11.27
CA PRO A 166 -6.47 21.33 -10.22
C PRO A 166 -7.07 20.95 -8.86
N ASN A 167 -8.19 20.24 -8.87
CA ASN A 167 -8.91 19.80 -7.67
C ASN A 167 -8.91 18.29 -7.44
N LEU A 168 -8.47 17.48 -8.43
CA LEU A 168 -8.61 16.02 -8.40
C LEU A 168 -7.34 15.32 -8.85
N ILE A 169 -7.19 14.05 -8.49
CA ILE A 169 -6.23 13.13 -9.09
C ILE A 169 -7.04 12.06 -9.82
N VAL A 170 -6.81 11.93 -11.13
CA VAL A 170 -7.48 10.91 -11.95
C VAL A 170 -6.48 9.79 -12.22
N LYS A 171 -6.86 8.57 -11.84
CA LYS A 171 -6.08 7.34 -12.06
C LYS A 171 -6.84 6.43 -13.00
N THR A 172 -6.25 6.11 -14.15
CA THR A 172 -6.85 5.20 -15.12
C THR A 172 -6.42 3.76 -14.87
N GLY A 173 -7.27 2.81 -15.24
CA GLY A 173 -6.91 1.39 -15.28
C GLY A 173 -5.78 1.09 -16.27
N SER A 174 -5.23 -0.11 -16.17
CA SER A 174 -4.19 -0.64 -17.05
C SER A 174 -4.72 -1.89 -17.75
N PRO A 175 -4.66 -1.99 -19.09
CA PRO A 175 -4.94 -3.24 -19.80
C PRO A 175 -4.07 -4.41 -19.35
N VAL A 176 -2.82 -4.15 -18.94
CA VAL A 176 -1.89 -5.17 -18.40
C VAL A 176 -2.29 -5.64 -17.00
N TYR A 177 -2.92 -4.77 -16.21
CA TYR A 177 -3.43 -5.09 -14.86
C TYR A 177 -4.95 -4.86 -14.78
N PRO A 178 -5.76 -5.81 -15.26
CA PRO A 178 -7.21 -5.69 -15.25
C PRO A 178 -7.77 -5.43 -13.86
N GLY A 179 -8.64 -4.43 -13.73
CA GLY A 179 -9.28 -4.08 -12.45
C GLY A 179 -8.41 -3.27 -11.50
N LEU A 180 -7.29 -2.69 -11.94
CA LEU A 180 -6.41 -1.92 -11.06
C LEU A 180 -7.08 -0.74 -10.34
N ALA A 181 -7.94 0.01 -11.04
CA ALA A 181 -8.71 1.10 -10.43
C ALA A 181 -9.68 0.59 -9.36
N ALA A 182 -10.42 -0.49 -9.66
CA ALA A 182 -11.30 -1.17 -8.70
C ALA A 182 -10.53 -1.73 -7.49
N ASN A 183 -9.32 -2.27 -7.69
CA ASN A 183 -8.46 -2.76 -6.63
C ASN A 183 -8.05 -1.63 -5.67
N GLU A 184 -7.57 -0.51 -6.21
CA GLU A 184 -7.21 0.66 -5.41
C GLU A 184 -8.44 1.22 -4.67
N PHE A 185 -9.59 1.31 -5.35
CA PHE A 185 -10.86 1.71 -4.74
C PHE A 185 -11.26 0.83 -3.55
N LEU A 186 -11.17 -0.51 -3.69
CA LEU A 186 -11.48 -1.44 -2.60
C LEU A 186 -10.48 -1.32 -1.44
N CYS A 187 -9.19 -1.13 -1.73
CA CYS A 187 -8.18 -0.90 -0.69
C CYS A 187 -8.46 0.40 0.07
N MET A 188 -8.75 1.49 -0.64
CA MET A 188 -9.05 2.78 -0.03
C MET A 188 -10.36 2.76 0.77
N THR A 189 -11.38 2.05 0.28
CA THR A 189 -12.63 1.83 1.02
C THR A 189 -12.41 1.06 2.32
N ALA A 190 -11.60 0.01 2.29
CA ALA A 190 -11.27 -0.73 3.50
C ALA A 190 -10.41 0.08 4.47
N ALA A 191 -9.51 0.95 3.98
CA ALA A 191 -8.73 1.85 4.82
C ALA A 191 -9.62 2.88 5.54
N ASP A 192 -10.56 3.50 4.81
CA ASP A 192 -11.54 4.44 5.38
C ASP A 192 -12.40 3.79 6.47
N ARG A 193 -12.96 2.60 6.19
CA ARG A 193 -13.72 1.81 7.17
C ARG A 193 -12.88 1.39 8.36
N ALA A 194 -11.61 1.10 8.13
CA ALA A 194 -10.68 0.82 9.20
C ALA A 194 -10.41 2.06 10.04
N GLY A 195 -10.89 3.26 9.69
CA GLY A 195 -10.63 4.52 10.38
C GLY A 195 -9.21 5.05 10.15
N ILE A 196 -8.63 4.74 8.99
CA ILE A 196 -7.39 5.35 8.49
C ILE A 196 -7.79 6.55 7.64
N THR A 197 -7.14 7.69 7.86
CA THR A 197 -7.43 8.91 7.11
C THR A 197 -7.08 8.73 5.64
N VAL A 198 -8.04 8.95 4.76
CA VAL A 198 -7.89 8.90 3.30
C VAL A 198 -8.51 10.14 2.65
N PRO A 199 -8.07 10.59 1.47
CA PRO A 199 -8.81 11.57 0.69
C PRO A 199 -10.18 11.02 0.29
N ALA A 200 -11.14 11.88 -0.04
CA ALA A 200 -12.37 11.42 -0.67
C ALA A 200 -12.07 10.83 -2.06
N PHE A 201 -12.71 9.72 -2.42
CA PHE A 201 -12.47 9.05 -3.69
C PHE A 201 -13.74 8.42 -4.22
N ASP A 202 -13.76 8.20 -5.53
CA ASP A 202 -14.82 7.50 -6.24
C ASP A 202 -14.27 6.60 -7.34
N LEU A 203 -15.08 5.63 -7.75
CA LEU A 203 -14.84 4.76 -8.89
C LEU A 203 -15.84 5.11 -9.99
N SER A 204 -15.37 5.27 -11.23
CA SER A 204 -16.22 5.55 -12.40
C SER A 204 -17.31 4.50 -12.59
N ASP A 205 -18.38 4.88 -13.28
CA ASP A 205 -19.57 4.05 -13.50
C ASP A 205 -19.24 2.72 -14.21
N ASP A 206 -18.14 2.68 -14.96
CA ASP A 206 -17.62 1.50 -15.65
C ASP A 206 -16.48 0.78 -14.94
N GLY A 207 -16.08 1.23 -13.74
CA GLY A 207 -15.02 0.61 -12.93
C GLY A 207 -13.59 0.85 -13.41
N SER A 208 -13.39 1.68 -14.42
CA SER A 208 -12.12 1.81 -15.14
C SER A 208 -11.24 2.97 -14.65
N MET A 209 -11.79 3.92 -13.91
CA MET A 209 -11.07 5.08 -13.37
C MET A 209 -11.36 5.30 -11.90
N MET A 210 -10.32 5.64 -11.15
CA MET A 210 -10.44 6.12 -9.79
C MET A 210 -10.20 7.64 -9.76
N ILE A 211 -11.09 8.37 -9.11
CA ILE A 211 -11.03 9.82 -8.96
C ILE A 211 -10.81 10.10 -7.48
N LEU A 212 -9.77 10.85 -7.13
CA LEU A 212 -9.47 11.22 -5.75
C LEU A 212 -9.44 12.73 -5.58
N ASP A 213 -9.87 13.21 -4.41
CA ASP A 213 -9.64 14.58 -3.99
C ASP A 213 -8.17 14.79 -3.64
N ARG A 214 -7.70 15.99 -3.95
CA ARG A 214 -6.38 16.46 -3.53
C ARG A 214 -6.39 16.80 -2.04
N PHE A 215 -5.76 15.96 -1.22
CA PHE A 215 -5.64 16.22 0.23
C PHE A 215 -4.71 17.40 0.58
N ASP A 216 -3.93 17.89 -0.38
CA ASP A 216 -3.09 19.06 -0.23
C ASP A 216 -3.83 20.38 -0.54
N LEU A 217 -5.13 20.31 -0.82
CA LEU A 217 -6.00 21.46 -1.06
C LEU A 217 -7.08 21.54 0.02
N ARG A 218 -7.21 22.71 0.66
CA ARG A 218 -8.32 23.00 1.60
C ARG A 218 -9.56 23.49 0.86
N GLU A 219 -10.72 23.43 1.52
CA GLU A 219 -12.01 23.89 0.98
C GLU A 219 -12.00 25.37 0.54
N ASP A 220 -11.19 26.22 1.21
CA ASP A 220 -11.01 27.63 0.86
C ASP A 220 -10.07 27.86 -0.34
N GLY A 221 -9.53 26.79 -0.92
CA GLY A 221 -8.56 26.82 -2.02
C GLY A 221 -7.11 26.99 -1.58
N THR A 222 -6.84 27.04 -0.28
CA THR A 222 -5.48 27.12 0.25
C THR A 222 -4.74 25.80 0.02
N ARG A 223 -3.54 25.88 -0.55
CA ARG A 223 -2.67 24.72 -0.75
C ARG A 223 -1.74 24.50 0.45
N LEU A 224 -1.73 23.29 0.97
CA LEU A 224 -0.81 22.83 2.01
C LEU A 224 0.54 22.45 1.43
N GLY A 225 1.60 22.57 2.23
CA GLY A 225 2.88 21.95 1.90
C GLY A 225 2.69 20.44 1.91
N PHE A 226 3.24 19.75 0.91
CA PHE A 226 3.32 18.30 0.87
C PHE A 226 4.73 17.89 0.50
N GLU A 227 5.31 16.99 1.28
CA GLU A 227 6.60 16.37 0.99
C GLU A 227 6.50 14.87 1.22
N ASP A 228 6.80 14.09 0.17
CA ASP A 228 6.93 12.65 0.28
C ASP A 228 8.21 12.27 1.06
N VAL A 229 8.27 11.06 1.63
CA VAL A 229 9.40 10.67 2.48
C VAL A 229 10.70 10.56 1.68
N ALA A 230 10.65 10.28 0.37
CA ALA A 230 11.85 10.30 -0.45
C ALA A 230 12.45 11.71 -0.50
N ALA A 231 11.61 12.75 -0.68
CA ALA A 231 12.03 14.14 -0.64
C ALA A 231 12.57 14.54 0.75
N LEU A 232 11.88 14.15 1.83
CA LEU A 232 12.32 14.41 3.22
C LEU A 232 13.68 13.75 3.54
N MET A 233 13.96 12.59 2.95
CA MET A 233 15.25 11.89 3.09
C MET A 233 16.34 12.46 2.19
N GLY A 234 16.06 13.53 1.45
CA GLY A 234 17.03 14.15 0.54
C GLY A 234 17.26 13.38 -0.75
N LEU A 235 16.36 12.44 -1.11
CA LEU A 235 16.50 11.61 -2.30
C LEU A 235 15.88 12.31 -3.51
N GLN A 236 16.65 12.29 -4.61
CA GLN A 236 16.13 12.55 -5.96
C GLN A 236 15.79 11.21 -6.61
N VAL A 237 14.59 11.12 -7.18
CA VAL A 237 14.02 9.85 -7.68
C VAL A 237 13.68 9.90 -9.17
N HIS A 238 13.84 11.06 -9.83
CA HIS A 238 13.49 11.29 -11.25
C HIS A 238 14.60 10.90 -12.27
N ASP A 239 15.61 10.09 -11.93
CA ASP A 239 16.65 9.67 -12.89
C ASP A 239 16.94 8.15 -12.84
N LYS A 240 17.86 7.65 -13.68
CA LYS A 240 18.28 6.23 -13.89
C LYS A 240 18.57 5.39 -12.63
N LEU A 241 18.53 5.99 -11.44
CA LEU A 241 18.59 5.36 -10.12
C LEU A 241 17.20 5.33 -9.45
N SER A 242 16.14 5.07 -10.23
CA SER A 242 14.73 5.01 -9.78
C SER A 242 14.51 4.06 -8.60
N ASP A 243 15.43 3.11 -8.39
CA ASP A 243 15.34 2.10 -7.34
C ASP A 243 15.52 2.67 -5.92
N ARG A 244 16.03 3.91 -5.79
CA ARG A 244 16.25 4.56 -4.49
C ARG A 244 14.98 4.68 -3.65
N LYS A 245 13.81 4.85 -4.28
CA LYS A 245 12.53 4.87 -3.55
C LYS A 245 12.21 3.55 -2.84
N TYR A 246 12.84 2.44 -3.26
CA TYR A 246 12.73 1.11 -2.65
C TYR A 246 13.88 0.77 -1.69
N HIS A 247 14.76 1.73 -1.39
CA HIS A 247 15.87 1.57 -0.47
C HIS A 247 15.56 2.25 0.87
N GLY A 248 15.23 1.44 1.87
CA GLY A 248 14.94 1.92 3.21
C GLY A 248 14.18 0.90 4.03
N SER A 249 13.61 1.36 5.14
CA SER A 249 12.72 0.59 6.00
C SER A 249 11.63 1.49 6.56
N TYR A 250 10.47 0.93 6.88
CA TYR A 250 9.40 1.67 7.57
C TYR A 250 9.88 2.22 8.93
N GLU A 251 10.81 1.55 9.61
CA GLU A 251 11.47 2.09 10.80
C GLU A 251 12.23 3.39 10.54
N MET A 252 12.88 3.51 9.37
CA MET A 252 13.61 4.72 8.99
C MET A 252 12.64 5.87 8.70
N ILE A 253 11.47 5.56 8.11
CA ILE A 253 10.41 6.56 7.92
C ILE A 253 9.93 7.11 9.26
N ALA A 254 9.68 6.24 10.25
CA ALA A 254 9.30 6.67 11.60
C ALA A 254 10.37 7.57 12.25
N GLU A 255 11.66 7.28 12.04
CA GLU A 255 12.77 8.12 12.53
C GLU A 255 12.78 9.50 11.85
N VAL A 256 12.53 9.57 10.54
CA VAL A 256 12.38 10.84 9.81
C VAL A 256 11.21 11.65 10.39
N PHE A 257 10.05 11.02 10.58
CA PHE A 257 8.87 11.65 11.16
C PHE A 257 9.11 12.20 12.57
N ARG A 258 9.82 11.46 13.42
CA ARG A 258 10.25 11.96 14.74
C ARG A 258 11.19 13.17 14.62
N THR A 259 12.09 13.17 13.64
CA THR A 259 13.06 14.26 13.42
C THR A 259 12.37 15.58 13.05
N ILE A 260 11.25 15.50 12.33
CA ILE A 260 10.41 16.65 11.98
C ILE A 260 9.24 16.86 12.97
N ASN A 261 9.32 16.24 14.16
CA ASN A 261 8.40 16.43 15.29
C ASN A 261 6.94 16.05 15.04
N LEU A 262 6.66 15.01 14.24
CA LEU A 262 5.31 14.44 14.17
C LEU A 262 4.83 14.00 15.55
N SER A 263 3.53 14.18 15.80
CA SER A 263 2.92 13.85 17.09
C SER A 263 2.86 12.33 17.32
N ALA A 264 2.61 11.92 18.57
CA ALA A 264 2.38 10.51 18.88
C ALA A 264 1.18 9.94 18.11
N SER A 265 0.12 10.74 17.92
CA SER A 265 -1.04 10.36 17.09
C SER A 265 -0.68 10.20 15.61
N ASP A 266 0.20 11.04 15.06
CA ASP A 266 0.67 10.88 13.68
C ASP A 266 1.48 9.57 13.53
N LEU A 267 2.27 9.19 14.53
CA LEU A 267 3.00 7.91 14.51
C LEU A 267 2.08 6.69 14.67
N GLU A 268 0.99 6.82 15.44
CA GLU A 268 -0.04 5.77 15.53
C GLU A 268 -0.79 5.60 14.20
N GLU A 269 -1.13 6.71 13.53
CA GLU A 269 -1.72 6.69 12.19
C GLU A 269 -0.73 6.10 11.17
N PHE A 270 0.55 6.46 11.23
CA PHE A 270 1.58 5.88 10.38
C PHE A 270 1.68 4.35 10.59
N PHE A 271 1.62 3.88 11.84
CA PHE A 271 1.54 2.45 12.11
C PHE A 271 0.33 1.81 11.43
N ALA A 272 -0.85 2.43 11.50
CA ALA A 272 -2.05 1.93 10.84
C ALA A 272 -1.87 1.85 9.31
N GLN A 273 -1.27 2.86 8.67
CA GLN A 273 -0.97 2.86 7.23
C GLN A 273 0.01 1.74 6.82
N VAL A 274 1.06 1.50 7.62
CA VAL A 274 2.04 0.42 7.38
C VAL A 274 1.41 -0.96 7.60
N ALA A 275 0.67 -1.13 8.69
CA ALA A 275 -0.04 -2.37 8.99
C ALA A 275 -1.05 -2.70 7.89
N PHE A 276 -1.85 -1.71 7.48
CA PHE A 276 -2.80 -1.86 6.39
C PHE A 276 -2.10 -2.28 5.10
N SER A 277 -1.04 -1.56 4.69
CA SER A 277 -0.25 -1.90 3.50
C SER A 277 0.28 -3.32 3.52
N ALA A 278 0.76 -3.80 4.68
CA ALA A 278 1.21 -5.18 4.83
C ALA A 278 0.05 -6.18 4.74
N MET A 279 -1.09 -5.90 5.38
CA MET A 279 -2.26 -6.76 5.44
C MET A 279 -2.94 -6.92 4.08
N VAL A 280 -3.01 -5.85 3.28
CA VAL A 280 -3.55 -5.90 1.91
C VAL A 280 -2.56 -6.38 0.87
N ARG A 281 -1.36 -6.80 1.30
CA ARG A 281 -0.29 -7.29 0.42
C ARG A 281 0.11 -6.24 -0.64
N ASN A 282 0.35 -5.01 -0.17
CA ASN A 282 0.86 -3.92 -0.99
C ASN A 282 2.39 -3.99 -1.14
N GLY A 283 2.83 -4.45 -2.31
CA GLY A 283 4.24 -4.54 -2.68
C GLY A 283 4.81 -3.24 -3.24
N ASP A 284 3.96 -2.23 -3.48
CA ASP A 284 4.36 -0.93 -4.05
C ASP A 284 4.40 0.19 -2.99
N GLY A 285 4.18 -0.12 -1.71
CA GLY A 285 4.29 0.82 -0.58
C GLY A 285 5.73 1.32 -0.34
N HIS A 286 6.25 2.17 -1.22
CA HIS A 286 7.61 2.70 -1.20
C HIS A 286 7.66 4.11 -0.60
N LEU A 287 8.86 4.72 -0.53
CA LEU A 287 9.05 6.00 0.17
C LEU A 287 8.15 7.14 -0.32
N LYS A 288 7.70 7.13 -1.58
CA LYS A 288 6.80 8.17 -2.12
C LYS A 288 5.32 8.01 -1.73
N ASN A 289 4.90 6.87 -1.17
CA ASN A 289 3.51 6.61 -0.75
C ASN A 289 3.24 7.09 0.69
N PHE A 290 4.26 7.64 1.34
CA PHE A 290 4.17 8.24 2.66
C PHE A 290 4.69 9.66 2.56
N GLY A 291 4.06 10.57 3.28
CA GLY A 291 4.45 11.97 3.26
C GLY A 291 3.85 12.72 4.42
N VAL A 292 4.09 14.02 4.42
CA VAL A 292 3.57 14.94 5.43
C VAL A 292 2.89 16.12 4.78
N LEU A 293 1.84 16.60 5.44
CA LEU A 293 1.20 17.87 5.15
C LEU A 293 1.63 18.92 6.16
N TYR A 294 1.81 20.16 5.72
CA TYR A 294 2.23 21.22 6.63
C TYR A 294 1.80 22.62 6.19
N THR A 295 1.50 23.47 7.17
CA THR A 295 1.40 24.93 6.92
C THR A 295 2.72 25.63 7.21
N SER A 296 3.50 25.10 8.17
CA SER A 296 4.80 25.63 8.58
C SER A 296 5.67 24.50 9.15
N ALA A 297 6.95 24.77 9.42
CA ALA A 297 7.83 23.78 10.07
C ALA A 297 7.42 23.43 11.52
N ALA A 298 6.50 24.20 12.11
CA ALA A 298 5.95 23.94 13.44
C ALA A 298 4.58 23.24 13.41
N ASP A 299 3.97 23.11 12.23
CA ASP A 299 2.63 22.55 12.02
C ASP A 299 2.71 21.53 10.88
N VAL A 300 3.12 20.31 11.24
CA VAL A 300 3.41 19.20 10.33
C VAL A 300 2.64 17.98 10.81
N HIS A 301 1.91 17.36 9.88
CA HIS A 301 1.05 16.20 10.14
C HIS A 301 1.28 15.12 9.10
N LEU A 302 1.01 13.86 9.44
CA LEU A 302 1.05 12.77 8.47
C LEU A 302 0.04 13.03 7.35
N SER A 303 0.39 12.76 6.09
CA SER A 303 -0.57 12.81 5.00
C SER A 303 -1.61 11.70 5.14
N PRO A 304 -2.83 11.88 4.60
CA PRO A 304 -3.75 10.76 4.39
C PRO A 304 -3.07 9.62 3.61
N MET A 305 -3.58 8.40 3.76
CA MET A 305 -3.12 7.26 2.99
C MET A 305 -3.55 7.42 1.52
N PHE A 306 -2.67 7.06 0.58
CA PHE A 306 -2.95 7.09 -0.86
C PHE A 306 -2.10 6.05 -1.60
N ASP A 307 -2.47 5.73 -2.85
CA ASP A 307 -1.77 4.74 -3.69
C ASP A 307 -1.52 3.40 -2.98
N VAL A 308 -2.58 2.84 -2.38
CA VAL A 308 -2.56 1.49 -1.80
C VAL A 308 -3.27 0.50 -2.71
N ILE A 309 -2.55 -0.56 -3.07
CA ILE A 309 -3.03 -1.57 -4.01
C ILE A 309 -2.61 -2.94 -3.51
N THR A 310 -3.47 -3.94 -3.66
CA THR A 310 -3.07 -5.34 -3.51
C THR A 310 -2.30 -5.76 -4.75
N THR A 311 -0.97 -5.72 -4.68
CA THR A 311 -0.12 -6.02 -5.84
C THR A 311 0.10 -7.52 -6.03
N SER A 312 0.04 -8.31 -4.95
CA SER A 312 0.38 -9.74 -4.98
C SER A 312 -0.59 -10.62 -5.80
N ILE A 313 -1.69 -10.06 -6.31
CA ILE A 313 -2.65 -10.78 -7.17
C ILE A 313 -2.31 -10.64 -8.66
N TYR A 314 -1.39 -9.73 -9.01
CA TYR A 314 -0.96 -9.52 -10.38
C TYR A 314 0.30 -10.32 -10.65
N GLN A 315 0.33 -10.92 -11.83
CA GLN A 315 1.50 -11.63 -12.31
C GLN A 315 2.31 -10.72 -13.24
N TYR A 316 3.62 -10.92 -13.24
CA TYR A 316 4.54 -10.17 -14.10
C TYR A 316 5.60 -11.08 -14.69
N GLU A 317 6.11 -10.72 -15.86
CA GLU A 317 7.27 -11.35 -16.48
C GLU A 317 8.50 -10.48 -16.25
N ARG A 318 9.61 -11.07 -15.75
CA ARG A 318 10.86 -10.32 -15.53
C ARG A 318 11.52 -9.83 -16.82
N PHE A 319 11.24 -10.50 -17.93
CA PHE A 319 11.69 -10.16 -19.28
C PHE A 319 10.63 -10.67 -20.27
N PRO A 320 10.46 -10.05 -21.44
CA PRO A 320 9.44 -10.45 -22.40
C PRO A 320 9.54 -11.94 -22.77
N GLY A 321 8.47 -12.71 -22.56
CA GLY A 321 8.44 -14.15 -22.80
C GLY A 321 9.05 -15.00 -21.68
N GLY A 322 9.30 -14.39 -20.52
CA GLY A 322 9.76 -15.08 -19.31
C GLY A 322 8.63 -15.81 -18.58
N PRO A 323 8.95 -16.58 -17.52
CA PRO A 323 7.92 -17.20 -16.70
C PRO A 323 7.08 -16.12 -16.01
N SER A 324 5.76 -16.34 -15.95
CA SER A 324 4.84 -15.53 -15.15
C SER A 324 5.16 -15.72 -13.66
N MET A 325 5.45 -14.63 -12.95
CA MET A 325 5.82 -14.63 -11.53
C MET A 325 4.86 -13.77 -10.72
N GLU A 326 4.70 -14.08 -9.43
CA GLU A 326 4.02 -13.22 -8.46
C GLU A 326 5.06 -12.55 -7.55
N ASP A 327 4.89 -11.24 -7.29
CA ASP A 327 5.69 -10.56 -6.27
C ASP A 327 4.99 -10.64 -4.91
N ASN A 328 5.61 -11.38 -4.01
CA ASN A 328 5.15 -11.55 -2.64
C ASN A 328 6.05 -10.83 -1.64
N THR A 329 6.60 -9.68 -2.05
CA THR A 329 7.42 -8.81 -1.21
C THR A 329 6.83 -7.42 -1.06
N MET A 330 7.14 -6.76 0.06
CA MET A 330 6.93 -5.35 0.30
C MET A 330 7.94 -4.51 -0.48
N ALA A 331 7.62 -3.23 -0.71
CA ALA A 331 8.56 -2.30 -1.35
C ALA A 331 9.77 -1.99 -0.44
N LEU A 332 9.56 -1.91 0.87
CA LEU A 332 10.54 -1.59 1.90
C LEU A 332 10.62 -2.70 2.95
N LYS A 333 11.71 -2.72 3.74
CA LYS A 333 11.81 -3.59 4.91
C LYS A 333 10.98 -3.05 6.07
N LEU A 334 10.54 -3.91 6.99
CA LEU A 334 9.90 -3.43 8.22
C LEU A 334 10.92 -2.73 9.14
N PHE A 335 11.94 -3.47 9.57
CA PHE A 335 13.01 -2.96 10.43
C PHE A 335 14.30 -2.69 9.65
N ARG A 336 15.16 -1.82 10.19
CA ARG A 336 16.49 -1.51 9.67
C ARG A 336 17.51 -2.62 10.00
N GLY A 337 18.68 -2.52 9.37
CA GLY A 337 19.84 -3.36 9.72
C GLY A 337 19.96 -4.68 8.97
N LYS A 338 21.08 -5.38 9.22
CA LYS A 338 21.48 -6.60 8.50
C LYS A 338 20.74 -7.86 8.96
N GLN A 339 19.98 -7.80 10.06
CA GLN A 339 19.21 -8.92 10.60
C GLN A 339 17.80 -8.97 9.96
N SER A 340 17.21 -7.80 9.69
CA SER A 340 16.04 -7.64 8.81
C SER A 340 16.48 -7.71 7.34
N LYS A 341 16.71 -8.93 6.84
CA LYS A 341 17.23 -9.15 5.47
C LYS A 341 16.16 -9.18 4.39
N THR A 342 14.89 -9.30 4.75
CA THR A 342 13.87 -9.63 3.76
C THR A 342 12.84 -8.52 3.63
N LYS A 343 12.36 -8.33 2.41
CA LYS A 343 11.16 -7.56 2.12
C LYS A 343 9.92 -8.45 2.18
N THR A 344 9.97 -9.56 2.93
CA THR A 344 8.77 -10.41 3.07
C THR A 344 7.72 -9.67 3.87
N TYR A 345 6.45 -9.93 3.57
CA TYR A 345 5.37 -9.39 4.38
C TYR A 345 5.49 -9.89 5.82
N PRO A 346 5.39 -8.99 6.81
CA PRO A 346 5.61 -9.32 8.21
C PRO A 346 4.48 -10.19 8.76
N LEU A 347 4.84 -10.99 9.76
CA LEU A 347 3.87 -11.67 10.61
C LEU A 347 3.16 -10.67 11.53
N PRO A 348 1.95 -10.99 12.03
CA PRO A 348 1.23 -10.13 12.97
C PRO A 348 2.07 -9.71 14.19
N ASP A 349 2.88 -10.62 14.75
CA ASP A 349 3.76 -10.33 15.89
C ASP A 349 4.85 -9.31 15.54
N GLU A 350 5.38 -9.34 14.31
CA GLU A 350 6.36 -8.35 13.83
C GLU A 350 5.71 -6.97 13.65
N LEU A 351 4.46 -6.91 13.19
CA LEU A 351 3.68 -5.67 13.14
C LEU A 351 3.39 -5.13 14.55
N ILE A 352 3.01 -5.99 15.50
CA ILE A 352 2.81 -5.60 16.91
C ILE A 352 4.10 -5.05 17.51
N GLN A 353 5.23 -5.72 17.25
CA GLN A 353 6.54 -5.24 17.67
C GLN A 353 6.87 -3.88 17.06
N PHE A 354 6.60 -3.69 15.76
CA PHE A 354 6.82 -2.41 15.09
C PHE A 354 5.93 -1.31 15.68
N GLY A 355 4.63 -1.57 15.86
CA GLY A 355 3.69 -0.63 16.46
C GLY A 355 4.13 -0.21 17.86
N THR A 356 4.46 -1.17 18.74
CA THR A 356 4.89 -0.87 20.11
C THR A 356 6.26 -0.20 20.19
N GLN A 357 7.29 -0.76 19.55
CA GLN A 357 8.68 -0.35 19.75
C GLN A 357 9.09 0.83 18.86
N VAL A 358 8.53 0.91 17.64
CA VAL A 358 8.94 1.92 16.64
C VAL A 358 7.94 3.06 16.55
N CYS A 359 6.65 2.82 16.71
CA CYS A 359 5.62 3.86 16.61
C CYS A 359 5.09 4.33 17.97
N GLY A 360 5.28 3.54 19.04
CA GLY A 360 4.80 3.88 20.39
C GLY A 360 3.30 3.61 20.59
N VAL A 361 2.70 2.75 19.76
CA VAL A 361 1.28 2.41 19.83
C VAL A 361 1.02 1.50 21.03
N THR A 362 0.06 1.90 21.87
CA THR A 362 -0.24 1.19 23.11
C THR A 362 -0.99 -0.13 22.87
N ARG A 363 -1.90 -0.15 21.88
CA ARG A 363 -2.79 -1.30 21.59
C ARG A 363 -2.73 -1.69 20.11
N PRO A 364 -1.57 -2.11 19.59
CA PRO A 364 -1.40 -2.36 18.16
C PRO A 364 -2.24 -3.54 17.64
N LEU A 365 -2.56 -4.54 18.49
CA LEU A 365 -3.43 -5.65 18.10
C LEU A 365 -4.84 -5.16 17.74
N GLU A 366 -5.41 -4.22 18.50
CA GLU A 366 -6.74 -3.67 18.20
C GLU A 366 -6.77 -2.94 16.84
N VAL A 367 -5.66 -2.29 16.47
CA VAL A 367 -5.52 -1.68 15.14
C VAL A 367 -5.55 -2.76 14.05
N LEU A 368 -4.81 -3.88 14.22
CA LEU A 368 -4.83 -4.98 13.26
C LEU A 368 -6.21 -5.65 13.16
N GLU A 369 -6.89 -5.84 14.29
CA GLU A 369 -8.24 -6.44 14.32
C GLU A 369 -9.27 -5.53 13.64
N ARG A 370 -9.22 -4.22 13.88
CA ARG A 370 -10.06 -3.22 13.21
C ARG A 370 -9.82 -3.21 11.69
N ILE A 371 -8.56 -3.25 11.26
CA ILE A 371 -8.23 -3.35 9.83
C ILE A 371 -8.79 -4.66 9.25
N ALA A 372 -8.58 -5.79 9.91
CA ALA A 372 -9.07 -7.08 9.43
C ALA A 372 -10.59 -7.11 9.26
N GLN A 373 -11.33 -6.51 10.21
CA GLN A 373 -12.78 -6.38 10.13
C GLN A 373 -13.21 -5.52 8.94
N ALA A 374 -12.59 -4.34 8.75
CA ALA A 374 -12.89 -3.44 7.64
C ALA A 374 -12.62 -4.08 6.26
N LEU A 375 -11.55 -4.88 6.15
CA LEU A 375 -11.25 -5.65 4.95
C LEU A 375 -12.36 -6.65 4.62
N LEU A 376 -12.84 -7.40 5.62
CA LEU A 376 -13.93 -8.37 5.44
C LEU A 376 -15.24 -7.69 5.01
N GLU A 377 -15.61 -6.62 5.70
CA GLU A 377 -16.83 -5.84 5.40
C GLU A 377 -16.80 -5.28 3.99
N THR A 378 -15.65 -4.77 3.55
CA THR A 378 -15.47 -4.23 2.20
C THR A 378 -15.65 -5.31 1.14
N LEU A 379 -15.00 -6.47 1.28
CA LEU A 379 -15.17 -7.57 0.32
C LEU A 379 -16.61 -8.06 0.25
N GLN A 380 -17.31 -8.08 1.40
CA GLN A 380 -18.70 -8.53 1.46
C GLN A 380 -19.66 -7.55 0.78
N GLU A 381 -19.48 -6.24 1.02
CA GLU A 381 -20.35 -5.22 0.44
C GLU A 381 -20.22 -5.13 -1.08
N TYR A 382 -18.99 -5.15 -1.59
CA TYR A 382 -18.72 -4.99 -3.02
C TYR A 382 -18.73 -6.31 -3.79
N LYS A 383 -19.14 -7.42 -3.16
CA LYS A 383 -19.18 -8.76 -3.78
C LYS A 383 -20.03 -8.81 -5.05
N MET A 384 -21.08 -8.00 -5.12
CA MET A 384 -22.04 -7.97 -6.24
C MET A 384 -22.03 -6.64 -7.00
N ASP A 385 -21.05 -5.77 -6.75
CA ASP A 385 -20.94 -4.47 -7.42
C ASP A 385 -20.44 -4.68 -8.87
N THR A 386 -21.24 -4.23 -9.84
CA THR A 386 -20.98 -4.44 -11.27
C THR A 386 -19.78 -3.66 -11.80
N ARG A 387 -19.27 -2.68 -11.05
CA ARG A 387 -18.05 -1.93 -11.39
C ARG A 387 -16.78 -2.73 -11.06
N ILE A 388 -16.90 -3.78 -10.24
CA ILE A 388 -15.78 -4.60 -9.81
C ILE A 388 -15.65 -5.80 -10.76
N PRO A 389 -14.49 -6.00 -11.44
CA PRO A 389 -14.33 -7.11 -12.36
C PRO A 389 -14.48 -8.48 -11.71
N ASP A 390 -15.04 -9.43 -12.46
CA ASP A 390 -15.25 -10.80 -12.03
C ASP A 390 -13.97 -11.44 -11.49
N GLY A 391 -14.08 -12.07 -10.32
CA GLY A 391 -12.98 -12.76 -9.64
C GLY A 391 -11.98 -11.84 -8.92
N LEU A 392 -12.06 -10.51 -9.07
CA LEU A 392 -11.15 -9.60 -8.36
C LEU A 392 -11.33 -9.70 -6.84
N ILE A 393 -12.57 -9.68 -6.34
CA ILE A 393 -12.91 -9.84 -4.91
C ILE A 393 -12.32 -11.14 -4.34
N ALA A 394 -12.44 -12.27 -5.07
CA ALA A 394 -11.93 -13.56 -4.62
C ALA A 394 -10.39 -13.58 -4.54
N LYS A 395 -9.72 -13.01 -5.54
CA LYS A 395 -8.26 -12.86 -5.55
C LYS A 395 -7.76 -11.98 -4.41
N MET A 396 -8.40 -10.82 -4.22
CA MET A 396 -8.06 -9.89 -3.14
C MET A 396 -8.34 -10.51 -1.78
N GLY A 397 -9.48 -11.18 -1.57
CA GLY A 397 -9.78 -11.88 -0.33
C GLY A 397 -8.73 -12.92 0.05
N THR A 398 -8.30 -13.74 -0.93
CA THR A 398 -7.23 -14.72 -0.72
C THR A 398 -5.90 -14.05 -0.34
N ALA A 399 -5.58 -12.89 -0.92
CA ALA A 399 -4.38 -12.14 -0.59
C ALA A 399 -4.47 -11.51 0.81
N TRP A 400 -5.59 -10.87 1.13
CA TRP A 400 -5.83 -10.16 2.39
C TRP A 400 -5.85 -11.11 3.58
N GLU A 401 -6.45 -12.30 3.43
CA GLU A 401 -6.48 -13.31 4.50
C GLU A 401 -5.08 -13.71 4.98
N LYS A 402 -4.12 -13.80 4.06
CA LYS A 402 -2.71 -14.10 4.40
C LYS A 402 -2.09 -13.01 5.27
N GLY A 403 -2.57 -11.77 5.17
CA GLY A 403 -2.12 -10.63 5.96
C GLY A 403 -2.82 -10.51 7.33
N MET A 404 -4.00 -11.11 7.50
CA MET A 404 -4.79 -10.98 8.73
C MET A 404 -4.15 -11.71 9.95
N PRO A 405 -4.41 -11.25 11.19
CA PRO A 405 -4.09 -11.99 12.41
C PRO A 405 -4.75 -13.37 12.45
N SER A 406 -4.10 -14.35 13.07
CA SER A 406 -4.58 -15.75 13.09
C SER A 406 -6.01 -15.91 13.63
N ARG A 407 -6.43 -15.09 14.60
CA ARG A 407 -7.80 -15.10 15.16
C ARG A 407 -8.89 -14.71 14.16
N THR A 408 -8.53 -14.00 13.09
CA THR A 408 -9.45 -13.51 12.05
C THR A 408 -9.34 -14.31 10.74
N ARG A 409 -8.36 -15.23 10.64
CA ARG A 409 -8.14 -16.12 9.47
C ARG A 409 -9.18 -17.24 9.41
N GLY A 410 -9.87 -17.35 8.28
CA GLY A 410 -10.97 -18.29 8.03
C GLY A 410 -12.33 -17.63 7.81
N THR A 411 -12.47 -16.34 8.11
CA THR A 411 -13.73 -15.59 7.94
C THR A 411 -13.99 -15.23 6.46
N VAL A 412 -12.93 -15.02 5.66
CA VAL A 412 -13.02 -14.67 4.23
C VAL A 412 -13.68 -15.78 3.42
N PHE A 413 -13.42 -17.05 3.76
CA PHE A 413 -14.01 -18.20 3.07
C PHE A 413 -15.48 -18.42 3.43
N LEU A 414 -15.97 -17.92 4.57
CA LEU A 414 -17.40 -17.99 4.93
C LEU A 414 -18.21 -16.88 4.25
N ALA A 415 -17.63 -15.69 4.07
CA ALA A 415 -18.26 -14.58 3.36
C ALA A 415 -18.29 -14.78 1.82
N THR A 416 -17.30 -15.46 1.26
CA THR A 416 -17.22 -15.74 -0.18
C THR A 416 -17.94 -17.01 -0.61
N ALA A 417 -18.11 -18.01 0.27
CA ALA A 417 -18.72 -19.30 -0.08
C ALA A 417 -20.24 -19.23 -0.26
N GLY A 418 -20.65 -18.92 -1.48
CA GLY A 418 -21.75 -19.63 -2.12
C GLY A 418 -21.27 -20.95 -2.76
N GLU A 419 -20.33 -21.68 -2.15
CA GLU A 419 -19.74 -22.89 -2.73
C GLU A 419 -19.95 -24.13 -1.85
N ASN A 420 -20.41 -25.18 -2.52
CA ASN A 420 -20.88 -26.47 -2.02
C ASN A 420 -19.85 -27.17 -1.09
N THR A 421 -20.29 -27.62 0.09
CA THR A 421 -19.48 -28.36 1.09
C THR A 421 -18.63 -29.48 0.49
N ALA A 422 -19.13 -30.12 -0.58
CA ALA A 422 -18.40 -31.15 -1.32
C ALA A 422 -17.07 -30.65 -1.95
N ASN A 423 -16.99 -29.41 -2.43
CA ASN A 423 -15.77 -28.85 -3.01
C ASN A 423 -14.69 -28.62 -1.95
N GLN A 424 -15.06 -28.18 -0.74
CA GLN A 424 -14.09 -27.98 0.36
C GLN A 424 -13.50 -29.30 0.85
N VAL A 425 -14.32 -30.35 0.94
CA VAL A 425 -13.85 -31.71 1.26
C VAL A 425 -12.82 -32.15 0.22
N GLN A 426 -13.11 -31.97 -1.08
CA GLN A 426 -12.21 -32.37 -2.16
C GLN A 426 -10.88 -31.60 -2.15
N LEU A 427 -10.91 -30.29 -1.90
CA LEU A 427 -9.69 -29.47 -1.81
C LEU A 427 -8.79 -29.92 -0.65
N ARG A 428 -9.36 -30.21 0.53
CA ARG A 428 -8.61 -30.69 1.69
C ARG A 428 -8.03 -32.08 1.43
N LEU A 429 -8.79 -32.98 0.80
CA LEU A 429 -8.30 -34.30 0.37
C LEU A 429 -7.09 -34.18 -0.57
N HIS A 430 -7.12 -33.28 -1.55
CA HIS A 430 -5.98 -33.05 -2.44
C HIS A 430 -4.76 -32.43 -1.74
N ALA A 431 -4.98 -31.64 -0.68
CA ALA A 431 -3.90 -31.01 0.08
C ALA A 431 -3.25 -31.94 1.12
N LEU A 432 -3.92 -33.00 1.57
CA LEU A 432 -3.43 -33.91 2.61
C LEU A 432 -1.99 -34.43 2.36
N PRO A 433 -1.59 -34.87 1.15
CA PRO A 433 -0.23 -35.36 0.91
C PRO A 433 0.87 -34.33 1.19
N THR A 434 0.58 -33.02 1.04
CA THR A 434 1.56 -31.95 1.27
C THR A 434 1.97 -31.83 2.74
N LEU A 435 1.11 -32.28 3.65
CA LEU A 435 1.33 -32.26 5.10
C LEU A 435 2.42 -33.24 5.55
N SER A 436 2.79 -34.22 4.71
CA SER A 436 3.85 -35.20 4.97
C SER A 436 5.24 -34.58 5.18
N HIS A 437 5.46 -33.37 4.64
CA HIS A 437 6.70 -32.62 4.75
C HIS A 437 6.68 -31.55 5.86
N MET A 438 5.58 -31.46 6.60
CA MET A 438 5.41 -30.47 7.67
C MET A 438 5.78 -31.09 9.03
N ALA A 439 5.87 -30.26 10.08
CA ALA A 439 6.11 -30.71 11.45
C ALA A 439 4.87 -30.50 12.33
N GLY A 440 4.87 -31.11 13.52
CA GLY A 440 3.83 -30.89 14.54
C GLY A 440 2.51 -31.58 14.22
N ALA A 441 1.39 -30.91 14.50
CA ALA A 441 0.05 -31.46 14.33
C ALA A 441 -0.26 -31.75 12.85
N ARG A 442 0.32 -30.98 11.91
CA ARG A 442 0.14 -31.18 10.46
C ARG A 442 0.67 -32.54 10.00
N TYR A 443 1.87 -32.89 10.47
CA TYR A 443 2.43 -34.21 10.21
C TYR A 443 1.60 -35.33 10.85
N THR A 444 1.14 -35.10 12.08
CA THR A 444 0.36 -36.10 12.84
C THR A 444 -1.00 -36.36 12.18
N LEU A 445 -1.66 -35.31 11.69
CA LEU A 445 -2.87 -35.41 10.88
C LEU A 445 -2.60 -36.22 9.60
N TRP A 446 -1.52 -35.92 8.88
CA TRP A 446 -1.15 -36.69 7.69
C TRP A 446 -0.92 -38.17 8.00
N GLN A 447 -0.23 -38.49 9.10
CA GLN A 447 0.02 -39.87 9.51
C GLN A 447 -1.29 -40.60 9.82
N CYS A 448 -2.17 -39.98 10.60
CA CYS A 448 -3.48 -40.55 10.95
C CYS A 448 -4.37 -40.73 9.72
N ALA A 449 -4.45 -39.72 8.85
CA ALA A 449 -5.22 -39.76 7.62
C ALA A 449 -4.69 -40.81 6.64
N SER A 450 -3.37 -40.88 6.44
CA SER A 450 -2.75 -41.87 5.55
C SER A 450 -2.96 -43.29 6.06
N THR A 451 -2.91 -43.49 7.38
CA THR A 451 -3.20 -44.80 8.00
C THR A 451 -4.65 -45.19 7.79
N ALA A 452 -5.59 -44.27 8.01
CA ALA A 452 -7.02 -44.52 7.78
C ALA A 452 -7.30 -44.82 6.30
N MET A 453 -6.72 -44.06 5.37
CA MET A 453 -6.84 -44.27 3.92
C MET A 453 -6.30 -45.65 3.47
N GLN A 454 -5.19 -46.10 4.06
CA GLN A 454 -4.62 -47.42 3.77
C GLN A 454 -5.47 -48.57 4.33
N GLN A 455 -6.15 -48.35 5.47
CA GLN A 455 -6.97 -49.37 6.12
C GLN A 455 -8.38 -49.52 5.52
N THR A 456 -8.94 -48.46 4.94
CA THR A 456 -10.34 -48.43 4.45
C THR A 456 -10.49 -48.59 2.93
N GLY A 457 -9.45 -48.37 2.13
CA GLY A 457 -9.57 -48.45 0.65
C GLY A 457 -10.57 -47.43 0.09
N ASP A 458 -11.33 -47.78 -0.97
CA ASP A 458 -12.34 -46.93 -1.64
C ASP A 458 -13.65 -46.71 -0.81
N THR A 459 -13.66 -47.00 0.49
CA THR A 459 -14.82 -46.73 1.36
C THR A 459 -14.75 -45.35 2.03
N ALA A 460 -15.91 -44.82 2.44
CA ALA A 460 -16.01 -43.50 3.07
C ALA A 460 -15.23 -43.47 4.40
N ILE A 461 -14.13 -42.73 4.41
CA ILE A 461 -13.25 -42.54 5.59
C ILE A 461 -14.02 -41.81 6.70
N ASP A 462 -13.97 -42.34 7.92
CA ASP A 462 -14.46 -41.65 9.11
C ASP A 462 -13.46 -40.58 9.55
N TRP A 463 -13.66 -39.36 9.05
CA TRP A 463 -12.79 -38.23 9.36
C TRP A 463 -12.84 -37.81 10.82
N LYS A 464 -13.93 -38.08 11.54
CA LYS A 464 -14.02 -37.79 12.97
C LYS A 464 -13.07 -38.68 13.77
N ALA A 465 -12.97 -39.96 13.40
CA ALA A 465 -12.01 -40.88 13.98
C ALA A 465 -10.55 -40.48 13.69
N VAL A 466 -10.26 -39.98 12.48
CA VAL A 466 -8.93 -39.43 12.12
C VAL A 466 -8.58 -38.22 12.97
N GLU A 467 -9.53 -37.32 13.18
CA GLU A 467 -9.38 -36.14 14.05
C GLU A 467 -9.12 -36.56 15.49
N ASP A 468 -9.90 -37.49 16.05
CA ASP A 468 -9.72 -37.97 17.44
C ASP A 468 -8.36 -38.63 17.66
N ALA A 469 -7.89 -39.44 16.70
CA ALA A 469 -6.56 -40.03 16.74
C ALA A 469 -5.47 -38.94 16.70
N THR A 470 -5.64 -37.93 15.84
CA THR A 470 -4.72 -36.80 15.75
C THR A 470 -4.68 -36.01 17.06
N ILE A 471 -5.83 -35.73 17.67
CA ILE A 471 -5.94 -35.03 18.96
C ILE A 471 -5.19 -35.80 20.05
N ALA A 472 -5.46 -37.10 20.17
CA ALA A 472 -4.85 -37.95 21.19
C ALA A 472 -3.32 -38.03 21.03
N GLU A 473 -2.82 -38.24 19.81
CA GLU A 473 -1.40 -38.38 19.55
C GLU A 473 -0.66 -37.04 19.67
N SER A 474 -1.21 -35.97 19.10
CA SER A 474 -0.59 -34.64 19.13
C SER A 474 -0.52 -34.06 20.54
N MET A 475 -1.62 -34.08 21.28
CA MET A 475 -1.69 -33.47 22.62
C MET A 475 -1.16 -34.39 23.71
N GLY A 476 -1.44 -35.70 23.61
CA GLY A 476 -1.01 -36.68 24.61
C GLY A 476 0.45 -37.07 24.45
N SER A 477 0.80 -37.69 23.32
CA SER A 477 2.13 -38.28 23.12
C SER A 477 3.19 -37.26 22.67
N LYS A 478 2.79 -36.26 21.87
CA LYS A 478 3.71 -35.28 21.25
C LYS A 478 3.72 -33.91 21.93
N GLY A 479 2.90 -33.69 22.98
CA GLY A 479 2.91 -32.49 23.81
C GLY A 479 2.56 -31.18 23.08
N GLN A 480 1.83 -31.25 21.97
CA GLN A 480 1.42 -30.08 21.19
C GLN A 480 0.23 -29.38 21.87
N THR A 481 0.16 -28.06 21.76
CA THR A 481 -0.89 -27.27 22.41
C THR A 481 -2.27 -27.54 21.79
N ALA A 482 -3.32 -27.44 22.60
CA ALA A 482 -4.71 -27.57 22.16
C ALA A 482 -5.02 -26.65 20.97
N GLU A 483 -4.56 -25.39 21.04
CA GLU A 483 -4.70 -24.39 19.98
C GLU A 483 -4.05 -24.83 18.65
N SER A 484 -2.80 -25.32 18.71
CA SER A 484 -2.07 -25.80 17.52
C SER A 484 -2.75 -27.00 16.86
N VAL A 485 -3.32 -27.90 17.67
CA VAL A 485 -4.02 -29.10 17.18
C VAL A 485 -5.37 -28.74 16.59
N TYR A 486 -6.13 -27.87 17.25
CA TYR A 486 -7.40 -27.37 16.75
C TYR A 486 -7.24 -26.67 15.40
N ASP A 487 -6.27 -25.77 15.28
CA ASP A 487 -6.03 -25.02 14.04
C ASP A 487 -5.70 -25.93 12.86
N VAL A 488 -4.85 -26.93 13.09
CA VAL A 488 -4.49 -27.89 12.05
C VAL A 488 -5.71 -28.68 11.59
N LEU A 489 -6.51 -29.19 12.51
CA LEU A 489 -7.68 -30.00 12.18
C LEU A 489 -8.76 -29.14 11.51
N ARG A 490 -9.00 -27.93 11.99
CA ARG A 490 -9.96 -26.98 11.41
C ARG A 490 -9.62 -26.59 9.97
N ILE A 491 -8.33 -26.40 9.67
CA ILE A 491 -7.84 -25.96 8.35
C ILE A 491 -7.76 -27.14 7.38
N HIS A 492 -7.22 -28.27 7.83
CA HIS A 492 -6.78 -29.33 6.94
C HIS A 492 -7.65 -30.59 6.99
N SER A 493 -8.48 -30.81 8.02
CA SER A 493 -9.32 -32.02 8.08
C SER A 493 -10.50 -31.92 7.10
N PRO A 494 -10.70 -32.90 6.21
CA PRO A 494 -11.92 -33.01 5.42
C PRO A 494 -13.20 -33.19 6.27
N GLY A 495 -13.07 -33.59 7.54
CA GLY A 495 -14.19 -33.74 8.49
C GLY A 495 -14.64 -32.44 9.18
N ALA A 496 -13.89 -31.34 9.03
CA ALA A 496 -14.11 -30.09 9.76
C ALA A 496 -14.44 -28.91 8.82
N VAL A 497 -15.30 -29.13 7.82
CA VAL A 497 -15.61 -28.15 6.75
C VAL A 497 -16.79 -27.23 7.07
N THR A 498 -17.74 -27.67 7.91
CA THR A 498 -18.90 -26.88 8.34
C THR A 498 -18.72 -26.29 9.74
N GLU A 499 -19.47 -25.22 10.06
CA GLU A 499 -19.46 -24.62 11.40
C GLU A 499 -19.84 -25.62 12.50
N ALA A 500 -20.84 -26.47 12.25
CA ALA A 500 -21.26 -27.50 13.20
C ALA A 500 -20.14 -28.52 13.48
N GLN A 501 -19.38 -28.92 12.45
CA GLN A 501 -18.24 -29.82 12.61
C GLN A 501 -17.07 -29.15 13.34
N GLN A 502 -16.79 -27.87 13.05
CA GLN A 502 -15.73 -27.12 13.72
C GLN A 502 -16.05 -26.83 15.19
N ALA A 503 -17.33 -26.64 15.54
CA ALA A 503 -17.79 -26.52 16.91
C ALA A 503 -17.67 -27.86 17.68
N ASP A 504 -18.05 -28.98 17.08
CA ASP A 504 -17.84 -30.32 17.64
C ASP A 504 -16.35 -30.62 17.85
N LEU A 505 -15.51 -30.26 16.87
CA LEU A 505 -14.06 -30.39 16.96
C LEU A 505 -13.47 -29.58 18.12
N ALA A 506 -13.90 -28.33 18.32
CA ALA A 506 -13.44 -27.48 19.41
C ALA A 506 -13.73 -28.12 20.77
N GLN A 507 -14.96 -28.61 20.97
CA GLN A 507 -15.36 -29.28 22.21
C GLN A 507 -14.50 -30.51 22.52
N ARG A 508 -14.14 -31.30 21.49
CA ARG A 508 -13.29 -32.50 21.66
C ARG A 508 -11.85 -32.15 22.04
N VAL A 509 -11.29 -31.11 21.41
CA VAL A 509 -9.95 -30.62 21.76
C VAL A 509 -9.91 -30.07 23.19
N ASP A 510 -10.91 -29.29 23.59
CA ASP A 510 -11.02 -28.75 24.95
C ASP A 510 -11.19 -29.86 26.00
N ALA A 511 -12.00 -30.87 25.70
CA ALA A 511 -12.16 -32.04 26.56
C ALA A 511 -10.82 -32.77 26.80
N MET A 512 -9.99 -32.91 25.75
CA MET A 512 -8.65 -33.50 25.87
C MET A 512 -7.69 -32.62 26.68
N ALA A 513 -7.72 -31.30 26.47
CA ALA A 513 -6.91 -30.35 27.24
C ALA A 513 -7.23 -30.40 28.74
N ASN A 514 -8.53 -30.46 29.07
CA ASN A 514 -9.01 -30.61 30.45
C ASN A 514 -8.59 -31.96 31.06
N LYS A 515 -8.60 -33.03 30.28
CA LYS A 515 -8.15 -34.36 30.74
C LYS A 515 -6.65 -34.40 31.06
N LEU A 516 -5.82 -33.72 30.25
CA LEU A 516 -4.37 -33.65 30.43
C LEU A 516 -3.97 -32.76 31.62
N THR A 517 -4.75 -31.74 31.95
CA THR A 517 -4.52 -30.87 33.12
C THR A 517 -4.98 -31.50 34.44
N GLN A 518 -5.86 -32.50 34.41
CA GLN A 518 -6.37 -33.22 35.59
C GLN A 518 -5.62 -34.54 35.89
N ALA A 519 -4.61 -34.91 35.09
CA ALA A 519 -3.82 -36.13 35.32
C ALA A 519 -2.91 -35.98 36.56
N PRO A 520 -2.94 -36.92 37.54
CA PRO A 520 -2.15 -36.82 38.76
C PRO A 520 -0.64 -36.86 38.47
N ILE A 521 0.10 -35.91 39.04
CA ILE A 521 1.56 -35.87 39.02
C ILE A 521 2.06 -37.01 39.91
N ASP A 522 2.71 -38.01 39.30
CA ASP A 522 3.38 -39.11 40.00
C ASP A 522 4.59 -38.56 40.81
N PRO A 523 4.62 -38.67 42.15
CA PRO A 523 5.73 -38.16 42.94
C PRO A 523 6.93 -39.11 42.85
N ARG A 524 7.94 -38.74 42.06
CA ARG A 524 9.23 -39.45 42.07
C ARG A 524 9.87 -39.41 43.46
N PRO A 525 10.65 -40.44 43.86
CA PRO A 525 11.11 -40.60 45.23
C PRO A 525 12.23 -39.61 45.56
N SER A 526 12.13 -39.02 46.74
CA SER A 526 13.16 -38.16 47.34
C SER A 526 14.42 -38.95 47.67
N HIS A 527 15.51 -38.69 46.95
CA HIS A 527 16.84 -39.09 47.39
C HIS A 527 17.32 -38.15 48.51
N THR A 528 17.05 -38.56 49.75
CA THR A 528 17.80 -38.13 50.93
C THR A 528 18.42 -39.36 51.56
N GLN A 529 19.74 -39.52 51.42
CA GLN A 529 20.57 -40.13 52.46
C GLN A 529 22.00 -39.63 52.32
N ARG A 530 22.41 -38.82 53.31
CA ARG A 530 23.80 -38.58 53.68
C ARG A 530 24.25 -39.68 54.65
N ALA A 531 25.57 -39.86 54.67
CA ALA A 531 26.45 -40.30 55.76
C ALA A 531 26.83 -41.79 55.80
N PRO A 532 28.01 -42.15 56.36
CA PRO A 532 28.98 -41.32 57.08
C PRO A 532 30.27 -40.99 56.31
#